data_AF-A0A2I0GLJ5-F1
#
_entry.id   AF-A0A2I0GLJ5-F1
#
_cell.length_a   1.000
_cell.length_b   1.000
_cell.length_c   1.000
_cell.angle_alpha   90.00
_cell.angle_beta   90.00
_cell.angle_gamma   90.00
#
_symmetry.space_group_name_H-M   'P 1'
#
loop_
_entity.id
_entity.type
_entity.pdbx_description
1 polymer ?
#
loop_
_entity_poly.entity_id
_entity_poly.type
_entity_poly.pdbx_seq_one_letter_code
_entity_poly.pdbx_strand_id
1 'polypeptide(L)' 'MTTQSDIKKLAEQMAGSMNSFDDIKDFQRQLMQSFIDTALEAEMEDHLGYPKHEKADKPNKRNGHTKKTVRSDTGDL' A
#
# COMPACT_ATOMS: atom_id res chain seq x y z
N MET A 1 -10.41 -10.60 -9.13
CA MET A 1 -10.39 -11.06 -7.73
C MET A 1 -9.28 -12.09 -7.61
N THR A 2 -8.41 -11.99 -6.61
CA THR A 2 -7.25 -12.89 -6.44
C THR A 2 -7.71 -14.34 -6.26
N THR A 3 -6.97 -15.28 -6.83
CA THR A 3 -7.28 -16.71 -6.71
C THR A 3 -6.66 -17.28 -5.43
N GLN A 4 -7.23 -18.36 -4.89
CA GLN A 4 -6.65 -19.05 -3.72
C GLN A 4 -5.21 -19.52 -3.97
N SER A 5 -4.85 -19.78 -5.24
CA SER A 5 -3.47 -20.07 -5.64
C SER A 5 -2.53 -18.87 -5.52
N ASP A 6 -2.99 -17.65 -5.75
CA ASP A 6 -2.14 -16.45 -5.66
C ASP A 6 -1.79 -16.14 -4.21
N ILE A 7 -2.77 -16.30 -3.31
CA ILE A 7 -2.58 -16.14 -1.87
C ILE A 7 -1.58 -17.18 -1.35
N LYS A 8 -1.68 -18.43 -1.81
CA LYS A 8 -0.74 -19.49 -1.41
C LYS A 8 0.69 -19.20 -1.85
N LYS A 9 0.88 -18.73 -3.09
CA LYS A 9 2.22 -18.33 -3.59
C LYS A 9 2.81 -17.19 -2.77
N LEU A 10 2.01 -16.18 -2.43
CA LEU A 10 2.45 -15.08 -1.57
C LEU A 10 2.86 -15.59 -0.18
N ALA A 11 2.06 -16.49 0.41
CA ALA A 11 2.38 -17.09 1.70
C ALA A 11 3.69 -17.91 1.63
N GLU A 12 3.91 -18.69 0.58
CA GLU A 12 5.13 -19.47 0.37
C GLU A 12 6.38 -18.56 0.22
N GLN A 13 6.26 -17.44 -0.49
CA GLN A 13 7.36 -16.46 -0.63
C GLN A 13 7.73 -15.82 0.72
N MET A 14 6.77 -15.66 1.62
CA MET A 14 6.97 -14.98 2.90
C MET A 14 7.22 -15.93 4.07
N ALA A 15 6.90 -17.22 3.94
CA ALA A 15 7.09 -18.22 5.00
C ALA A 15 8.57 -18.36 5.42
N GLY A 16 9.51 -18.01 4.53
CA GLY A 16 10.94 -18.03 4.85
C GLY A 16 11.44 -16.85 5.70
N SER A 17 10.66 -15.76 5.82
CA SER A 17 11.06 -14.54 6.55
C SER A 17 10.30 -14.31 7.86
N MET A 18 9.27 -15.11 8.15
CA MET A 18 8.46 -14.98 9.37
C MET A 18 8.70 -16.16 10.31
N ASN A 19 9.00 -15.89 11.57
CA ASN A 19 9.31 -16.91 12.58
C ASN A 19 8.25 -16.99 13.69
N SER A 20 7.35 -16.01 13.75
CA SER A 20 6.34 -15.89 14.80
C SER A 20 4.97 -15.43 14.27
N PHE A 21 3.94 -15.60 15.11
CA PHE A 21 2.61 -15.07 14.83
C PHE A 21 2.58 -13.53 14.81
N ASP A 22 3.45 -12.88 15.60
CA ASP A 22 3.55 -11.43 15.61
C ASP A 22 4.12 -10.90 14.29
N ASP A 23 5.10 -11.59 13.68
CA ASP A 23 5.62 -11.23 12.34
C ASP A 23 4.53 -11.27 11.27
N ILE A 24 3.62 -12.25 11.35
CA ILE A 24 2.48 -12.38 10.43
C ILE A 24 1.54 -11.18 10.61
N LYS A 25 1.27 -10.78 11.85
CA LYS A 25 0.40 -9.64 12.16
C LYS A 25 1.01 -8.32 11.68
N ASP A 26 2.30 -8.13 11.85
CA ASP A 26 2.99 -6.93 11.38
C ASP A 26 3.06 -6.89 9.85
N PHE A 27 3.26 -8.04 9.20
CA PHE A 27 3.14 -8.12 7.74
C PHE A 27 1.72 -7.76 7.26
N GLN A 28 0.68 -8.26 7.93
CA GLN A 28 -0.70 -7.90 7.58
C GLN A 28 -0.91 -6.38 7.63
N ARG A 29 -0.39 -5.70 8.67
CA ARG A 29 -0.44 -4.24 8.80
C ARG A 29 0.30 -3.53 7.66
N GLN A 30 1.52 -3.96 7.36
CA GLN A 30 2.30 -3.39 6.27
C GLN A 30 1.65 -3.60 4.90
N LEU A 31 1.03 -4.77 4.68
CA LEU A 31 0.30 -5.06 3.45
C LEU A 31 -0.91 -4.14 3.29
N MET A 32 -1.66 -3.90 4.37
CA MET A 32 -2.78 -2.95 4.35
C MET A 32 -2.31 -1.52 4.13
N GLN A 33 -1.24 -1.09 4.79
CA GLN A 33 -0.65 0.23 4.56
C GLN A 33 -0.23 0.42 3.10
N SER A 34 0.46 -0.56 2.52
CA SER A 34 0.87 -0.53 1.12
C SER A 34 -0.33 -0.46 0.16
N PHE A 35 -1.42 -1.18 0.47
CA PHE A 35 -2.65 -1.10 -0.31
C PHE A 35 -3.27 0.29 -0.25
N ILE A 36 -3.38 0.89 0.94
CA ILE A 36 -3.91 2.25 1.13
C ILE A 36 -3.06 3.26 0.37
N ASP A 37 -1.73 3.23 0.55
CA ASP A 37 -0.83 4.16 -0.14
C ASP A 37 -0.94 4.04 -1.67
N THR A 38 -1.01 2.81 -2.18
CA THR A 38 -1.17 2.57 -3.63
C THR A 38 -2.51 3.09 -4.15
N ALA A 39 -3.59 2.87 -3.40
CA ALA A 39 -4.92 3.38 -3.75
C ALA A 39 -4.95 4.92 -3.77
N LEU A 40 -4.39 5.56 -2.74
CA LEU A 40 -4.31 7.02 -2.66
C LEU A 40 -3.42 7.63 -3.76
N GLU A 41 -2.34 6.97 -4.14
CA GLU A 41 -1.52 7.39 -5.27
C GLU A 41 -2.29 7.35 -6.59
N ALA A 42 -3.07 6.29 -6.82
CA ALA A 42 -3.94 6.17 -7.99
C ALA A 42 -5.03 7.25 -8.01
N GLU A 43 -5.66 7.53 -6.87
CA GLU A 43 -6.62 8.64 -6.73
C GLU A 43 -5.97 9.99 -7.04
N MET A 44 -4.70 10.20 -6.62
CA MET A 44 -3.95 11.41 -6.95
C MET A 44 -3.60 11.52 -8.44
N GLU A 45 -3.32 10.40 -9.12
CA GLU A 45 -3.11 10.39 -10.58
C GLU A 45 -4.39 10.75 -11.33
N ASP A 46 -5.53 10.20 -10.92
CA ASP A 46 -6.84 10.53 -11.49
C ASP A 46 -7.22 12.00 -11.24
N HIS A 47 -7.08 12.47 -10.00
CA HIS A 47 -7.41 13.85 -9.62
C HIS A 47 -6.58 14.90 -10.37
N LEU A 48 -5.26 14.67 -10.50
CA LEU A 48 -4.37 15.58 -11.21
C LEU A 48 -4.40 15.39 -12.73
N GLY A 49 -4.83 14.21 -13.19
CA GLY A 49 -4.86 13.81 -14.59
C GLY A 49 -3.49 13.53 -15.18
N TYR A 50 -2.49 13.21 -14.36
CA TYR A 50 -1.15 12.82 -14.81
C TYR A 50 -0.41 11.97 -13.77
N PRO A 51 0.43 11.02 -14.21
CA PRO A 51 1.18 10.12 -13.34
C PRO A 51 2.38 10.79 -12.67
N LYS A 52 2.89 10.15 -11.61
CA LYS A 52 4.07 10.67 -10.90
C LYS A 52 5.27 10.82 -11.84
N HIS A 53 5.98 11.95 -11.73
CA HIS A 53 7.14 12.33 -12.56
C HIS A 53 6.87 12.66 -14.04
N GLU A 54 5.62 12.62 -14.51
CA GLU A 54 5.31 13.09 -15.85
C GLU A 54 5.43 14.63 -15.95
N LYS A 55 6.00 15.09 -17.08
CA LYS A 55 6.02 16.52 -17.42
C LYS A 55 4.62 16.95 -17.87
N ALA A 56 3.79 17.38 -16.94
CA ALA A 56 2.46 17.92 -17.22
C ALA A 56 2.47 19.45 -17.25
N ASP A 57 1.76 20.08 -18.19
CA ASP A 57 1.50 21.53 -18.22
C ASP A 57 0.20 21.88 -17.47
N LYS A 58 0.14 21.48 -16.19
CA LYS A 58 -0.99 21.75 -15.28
C LYS A 58 -0.58 22.75 -14.19
N PRO A 59 -1.45 23.68 -13.75
CA PRO A 59 -1.12 24.64 -12.70
C PRO A 59 -0.96 23.97 -11.32
N ASN A 60 -1.70 22.90 -11.03
CA ASN A 60 -1.58 22.14 -9.80
C ASN A 60 -0.48 21.07 -9.93
N LYS A 61 0.38 20.96 -8.91
CA LYS A 61 1.53 20.04 -8.89
C LYS A 61 1.54 19.19 -7.63
N ARG A 62 2.00 17.95 -7.77
CA ARG A 62 2.34 17.08 -6.63
C ARG A 62 3.37 17.77 -5.73
N ASN A 63 3.13 17.78 -4.42
CA ASN A 63 3.96 18.48 -3.43
C ASN A 63 4.36 17.56 -2.27
N GLY A 64 4.99 16.43 -2.61
CA GLY A 64 5.46 15.45 -1.62
C GLY A 64 4.33 14.69 -0.92
N HIS A 65 4.63 14.21 0.28
CA HIS A 65 3.75 13.36 1.08
C HIS A 65 3.68 13.88 2.52
N THR A 66 2.54 13.65 3.19
CA THR A 66 2.40 13.90 4.62
C THR A 66 2.16 12.60 5.36
N LYS A 67 2.70 12.48 6.58
CA LYS A 67 2.51 11.28 7.41
C LYS A 67 1.22 11.42 8.20
N LYS A 68 0.43 10.35 8.24
CA LYS A 68 -0.76 10.24 9.09
C LYS A 68 -0.78 8.84 9.70
N THR A 69 -0.89 8.78 11.03
CA THR A 69 -1.14 7.51 11.74
C THR A 69 -2.64 7.22 11.68
N VAL A 70 -3.00 6.02 11.23
CA VAL A 70 -4.40 5.64 11.03
C VAL A 70 -4.75 4.48 11.96
N ARG A 71 -5.84 4.59 12.71
CA ARG A 71 -6.33 3.48 13.53
C ARG A 71 -7.23 2.56 12.70
N SER A 72 -6.86 1.28 12.63
CA SER A 72 -7.64 0.19 12.05
C SER A 72 -8.11 -0.79 13.12
N ASP A 73 -8.87 -1.80 12.70
CA ASP A 73 -9.26 -2.96 13.50
C ASP A 73 -8.05 -3.78 14.00
N THR A 74 -6.96 -3.83 13.24
CA THR A 74 -5.72 -4.52 13.65
C THR A 74 -4.79 -3.69 14.54
N GLY A 75 -5.20 -2.47 14.88
CA GLY A 75 -4.43 -1.48 15.62
C GLY A 75 -4.01 -0.30 14.74
N ASP A 76 -2.99 0.43 15.21
CA ASP A 76 -2.47 1.58 14.49
C ASP A 76 -1.62 1.13 13.29
N LEU A 77 -1.86 1.76 12.15
CA LEU A 77 -1.16 1.62 10.87
C LEU A 77 -0.26 2.84 10.63
#